data_AF-J0PVM1-F1
#
_entry.id   AF-J0PVM1-F1
#
_cell.length_a   1.000
_cell.length_b   1.000
_cell.length_c   1.000
_cell.angle_alpha   90.00
_cell.angle_beta   90.00
_cell.angle_gamma   90.00
#
_symmetry.space_group_name_H-M   'P 1'
#
loop_
_entity.id
_entity.type
_entity.pdbx_description
1 polymer ?
#
loop_
_entity_poly.entity_id
_entity_poly.type
_entity_poly.pdbx_seq_one_letter_code
_entity_poly.pdbx_strand_id
1 'polypeptide(L)' 'WDKDKDAFAATHGGNKDSSKITSLQAGTISESSTDAVNGSQLYSMNNTVAKYFGGGASYKEGTWTAPTFTVKTFDVGE' A
#
# COMPACT_ATOMS: atom_id res chain seq x y z
N TRP A 1 1.34 22.26 14.51
CA TRP A 1 2.39 22.53 13.52
C TRP A 1 3.75 22.35 14.17
N ASP A 2 4.60 21.51 13.59
CA ASP A 2 6.01 21.37 13.96
C ASP A 2 6.82 22.29 13.03
N LYS A 3 7.42 23.34 13.62
CA LYS A 3 8.14 24.37 12.85
C LYS A 3 9.44 23.84 12.27
N ASP A 4 10.11 22.92 12.97
CA ASP A 4 11.40 22.40 12.54
C ASP A 4 11.23 21.46 11.33
N LYS A 5 10.05 20.83 11.20
CA LYS A 5 9.69 19.96 10.08
C LYS A 5 8.88 20.66 8.98
N ASP A 6 8.49 21.91 9.18
CA ASP A 6 7.56 22.64 8.32
C ASP A 6 6.31 21.80 7.96
N ALA A 7 5.71 21.14 8.97
CA ALA A 7 4.61 20.19 8.77
C ALA A 7 3.62 20.09 9.95
N PHE A 8 2.43 19.56 9.68
CA PHE A 8 1.54 19.06 10.75
C PHE A 8 2.15 17.79 11.36
N ALA A 9 2.29 17.76 12.69
CA ALA A 9 2.81 16.59 13.40
C ALA A 9 1.67 15.74 13.95
N ALA A 10 1.65 14.46 13.56
CA ALA A 10 0.73 13.44 14.08
C ALA A 10 1.32 12.70 15.30
N THR A 11 1.97 13.44 16.20
CA THR A 11 2.57 12.88 17.41
C THR A 11 1.75 13.25 18.64
N HIS A 12 1.56 12.32 19.58
CA HIS A 12 0.76 12.53 20.78
C HIS A 12 1.48 12.03 22.05
N GLY A 13 1.09 12.56 23.21
CA GLY A 13 1.68 12.24 24.51
C GLY A 13 3.02 12.96 24.77
N GLY A 14 3.53 12.82 26.00
CA GLY A 14 4.77 13.47 26.44
C GLY A 14 6.00 13.04 25.65
N ASN A 15 6.02 11.79 25.18
CA ASN A 15 7.11 11.24 24.37
C ASN A 15 7.01 11.62 22.89
N LYS A 16 5.94 12.29 22.46
CA LYS A 16 5.66 12.62 21.06
C LYS A 16 5.71 11.39 20.13
N ASP A 17 5.08 10.29 20.55
CA ASP A 17 5.02 9.07 19.75
C ASP A 17 4.12 9.25 18.53
N SER A 18 4.50 8.61 17.42
CA SER A 18 3.70 8.61 16.19
C SER A 18 2.34 7.99 16.45
N SER A 19 1.28 8.70 16.08
CA SER A 19 -0.10 8.32 16.36
C SER A 19 -0.88 8.05 15.08
N LYS A 20 -1.87 7.17 15.17
CA LYS A 20 -2.80 6.91 14.05
C LYS A 20 -3.68 8.14 13.80
N ILE A 21 -3.91 8.45 12.52
CA ILE A 21 -4.99 9.33 12.09
C ILE A 21 -6.13 8.41 11.62
N THR A 22 -7.29 8.49 12.27
CA THR A 22 -8.46 7.66 11.98
C THR A 22 -9.66 8.52 11.58
N SER A 23 -10.75 7.87 11.18
CA SER A 23 -11.98 8.53 10.67
C SER A 23 -11.74 9.37 9.42
N LEU A 24 -10.72 9.00 8.63
CA LEU A 24 -10.39 9.63 7.37
C LEU A 24 -11.30 9.08 6.25
N GLN A 25 -12.12 9.95 5.65
CA GLN A 25 -12.86 9.62 4.44
C GLN A 25 -11.89 9.26 3.31
N ALA A 26 -12.29 8.35 2.42
CA ALA A 26 -11.46 7.99 1.27
C ALA A 26 -11.23 9.22 0.39
N GLY A 27 -9.96 9.54 0.14
CA GLY A 27 -9.57 10.67 -0.71
C GLY A 27 -9.81 10.39 -2.20
N THR A 28 -9.88 11.44 -2.99
CA THR A 28 -9.96 11.32 -4.46
C THR A 28 -8.67 10.71 -5.00
N ILE A 29 -8.77 9.71 -5.89
CA ILE A 29 -7.62 9.13 -6.60
C ILE A 29 -7.57 9.72 -8.00
N SER A 30 -6.77 10.76 -8.18
CA SER A 30 -6.49 11.42 -9.46
C SER A 30 -5.09 12.04 -9.45
N GLU A 31 -4.56 12.35 -10.62
CA GLU A 31 -3.19 12.91 -10.79
C GLU A 31 -2.98 14.20 -10.00
N SER A 32 -4.01 15.04 -9.88
CA SER A 32 -3.94 16.35 -9.21
C SER A 32 -4.46 16.34 -7.77
N SER A 33 -4.84 15.18 -7.22
CA SER A 33 -5.45 15.10 -5.90
C SER A 33 -4.43 15.44 -4.80
N THR A 34 -4.87 16.24 -3.83
CA THR A 34 -4.13 16.51 -2.59
C THR A 34 -4.82 15.89 -1.37
N ASP A 35 -5.82 15.03 -1.60
CA ASP A 35 -6.57 14.37 -0.53
C ASP A 35 -5.70 13.29 0.12
N ALA A 36 -5.77 13.18 1.45
CA ALA A 36 -5.15 12.06 2.14
C ALA A 36 -5.89 10.75 1.79
N VAL A 37 -5.13 9.69 1.53
CA VAL A 37 -5.66 8.35 1.30
C VAL A 37 -5.74 7.55 2.60
N ASN A 38 -6.74 6.69 2.73
CA ASN A 38 -6.88 5.82 3.90
C ASN A 38 -6.49 4.36 3.58
N GLY A 39 -6.50 3.52 4.63
CA GLY A 39 -6.08 2.12 4.51
C GLY A 39 -6.95 1.27 3.57
N SER A 40 -8.23 1.58 3.36
CA SER A 40 -9.09 0.77 2.47
C SER A 40 -8.72 0.95 1.00
N GLN A 41 -8.30 2.17 0.62
CA GLN A 41 -7.83 2.47 -0.74
C GLN A 41 -6.53 1.72 -1.05
N LEU A 42 -5.57 1.77 -0.13
CA LEU A 42 -4.31 1.04 -0.26
C LEU A 42 -4.54 -0.48 -0.30
N TYR A 43 -5.45 -0.99 0.55
CA TYR A 43 -5.84 -2.40 0.54
C TYR A 43 -6.46 -2.84 -0.80
N SER A 44 -7.36 -2.02 -1.37
CA SER A 44 -7.99 -2.30 -2.67
C SER A 44 -6.96 -2.36 -3.81
N MET A 45 -6.02 -1.41 -3.83
CA MET A 45 -4.92 -1.38 -4.80
C MET A 45 -4.05 -2.65 -4.69
N ASN A 46 -3.60 -3.00 -3.49
CA ASN A 46 -2.74 -4.17 -3.29
C ASN A 46 -3.45 -5.49 -3.67
N ASN A 47 -4.74 -5.62 -3.37
CA ASN A 47 -5.52 -6.78 -3.82
C ASN A 47 -5.64 -6.86 -5.35
N THR A 48 -5.79 -5.71 -6.01
CA THR A 48 -5.83 -5.65 -7.49
C THR A 48 -4.50 -6.08 -8.08
N VAL A 49 -3.38 -5.59 -7.53
CA VAL A 49 -2.03 -5.98 -7.94
C VAL A 49 -1.78 -7.48 -7.73
N ALA A 50 -2.16 -8.04 -6.59
CA ALA A 50 -2.03 -9.48 -6.33
C ALA A 50 -2.80 -10.32 -7.37
N LYS A 51 -4.02 -9.90 -7.73
CA LYS A 51 -4.81 -10.56 -8.78
C LYS A 51 -4.13 -10.51 -10.14
N TYR A 52 -3.52 -9.38 -10.50
CA TYR A 52 -2.80 -9.27 -11.77
C TYR A 52 -1.55 -10.16 -11.83
N PHE A 53 -0.85 -10.36 -10.71
CA PHE A 53 0.25 -11.31 -10.67
C PHE A 53 -0.22 -12.76 -10.84
N GLY A 54 -1.40 -13.12 -10.34
CA GLY A 54 -1.85 -14.51 -10.37
C GLY A 54 -0.87 -15.43 -9.63
N GLY A 55 -0.71 -16.68 -10.08
CA GLY A 55 0.32 -17.59 -9.55
C GLY A 55 0.28 -17.83 -8.03
N GLY A 56 -0.87 -17.62 -7.38
CA GLY A 56 -1.01 -17.70 -5.92
C GLY A 56 -0.59 -16.44 -5.14
N ALA A 57 -0.25 -15.34 -5.83
CA ALA A 57 0.03 -14.07 -5.17
C ALA A 57 -1.18 -13.58 -4.34
N SER A 58 -0.91 -13.05 -3.15
CA SER A 58 -1.93 -12.48 -2.29
C SER A 58 -1.37 -11.37 -1.41
N TYR A 59 -2.25 -10.49 -0.93
CA TYR A 59 -1.92 -9.46 0.04
C TYR A 59 -2.90 -9.52 1.21
N LYS A 60 -2.38 -9.62 2.43
CA LYS A 60 -3.19 -9.64 3.66
C LYS A 60 -2.48 -8.85 4.75
N GLU A 61 -3.16 -7.81 5.27
CA GLU A 61 -2.74 -7.06 6.46
C GLU A 61 -1.27 -6.59 6.43
N GLY A 62 -0.81 -6.07 5.29
CA GLY A 62 0.57 -5.59 5.13
C GLY A 62 1.58 -6.64 4.70
N THR A 63 1.17 -7.91 4.59
CA THR A 63 2.03 -9.02 4.19
C THR A 63 1.70 -9.50 2.79
N TRP A 64 2.74 -9.66 1.97
CA TRP A 64 2.65 -10.21 0.62
C TRP A 64 3.00 -11.70 0.60
N THR A 65 2.23 -12.47 -0.17
CA THR A 65 2.63 -13.81 -0.62
C THR A 65 3.08 -13.70 -2.08
N ALA A 66 4.29 -14.17 -2.38
CA ALA A 66 4.85 -14.10 -3.71
C ALA A 66 4.12 -15.06 -4.68
N PRO A 67 3.98 -14.70 -5.97
CA PRO A 67 3.51 -15.62 -6.99
C PRO A 67 4.55 -16.71 -7.27
N THR A 68 4.08 -17.88 -7.69
CA THR A 68 4.89 -18.91 -8.33
C THR A 68 4.51 -19.02 -9.81
N PHE A 69 5.49 -18.83 -10.68
CA PHE A 69 5.32 -19.00 -12.12
C PHE A 69 6.05 -20.26 -12.58
N THR A 70 5.35 -21.14 -13.27
CA THR A 70 5.98 -22.32 -13.90
C THR A 70 6.26 -21.98 -15.36
N VAL A 71 7.54 -21.92 -15.72
CA VAL A 71 7.98 -21.76 -17.10
C VAL A 71 8.27 -23.14 -17.68
N LYS A 72 7.58 -23.51 -18.76
CA LYS A 72 7.92 -24.70 -19.53
C LYS A 72 8.88 -24.27 -20.64
N THR A 73 10.07 -24.85 -20.65
CA THR A 73 11.01 -24.71 -21.76
C THR A 73 10.83 -25.91 -22.71
N PHE A 74 10.88 -25.64 -24.01
CA PHE A 74 10.92 -26.68 -25.03
C PHE A 74 12.33 -26.66 -25.61
N ASP A 75 13.01 -27.81 -25.53
CA ASP A 75 14.28 -27.99 -26.21
C ASP A 75 13.97 -28.24 -27.69
N VAL A 76 14.52 -27.41 -28.57
CA VAL A 76 14.41 -27.59 -30.01
C VAL A 76 15.74 -28.22 -30.43
N GLY A 77 15.79 -29.55 -30.43
CA GLY A 77 16.99 -30.29 -30.83
C GLY A 77 17.44 -29.88 -32.23
N GLU A 78 18.77 -29.76 -32.41
CA GLU A 78 19.41 -29.53 -33.71
C GLU A 78 19.06 -30.61 -34.75
#